data_AF-A0A925H1D2-F1
#
_entry.id   AF-A0A925H1D2-F1
#
_cell.length_a   1.000
_cell.length_b   1.000
_cell.length_c   1.000
_cell.angle_alpha   90.00
_cell.angle_beta   90.00
_cell.angle_gamma   90.00
#
_symmetry.space_group_name_H-M   'P 1'
#
loop_
_entity.id
_entity.type
_entity.pdbx_description
1 polymer ?
#
loop_
_entity_poly.entity_id
_entity_poly.type
_entity_poly.pdbx_seq_one_letter_code
_entity_poly.pdbx_strand_id
1 'polypeptide(L)'
;MRSRLVFPREVLLLEVERWHSEPSCGGRTRIALTKEEARSYTGYECARCERWQPDALAERDIPEWWEELKVTSLDGVRELSTDDGVETGEVVARLSEAWKSLGARDSKEEAEEKERAGDSI
;
A
#
# COMPACT_ATOMS: atom_id res chain seq x y z
N MET A 1 24.56 44.49 -11.70
CA MET A 1 23.48 43.48 -11.70
C MET A 1 23.59 42.67 -10.42
N ARG A 2 22.57 42.64 -9.56
CA ARG A 2 22.55 41.77 -8.38
C ARG A 2 21.91 40.45 -8.78
N SER A 3 22.69 39.37 -8.81
CA SER A 3 22.16 38.02 -8.93
C SER A 3 21.36 37.70 -7.68
N ARG A 4 20.06 37.43 -7.85
CA ARG A 4 19.19 36.98 -6.76
C ARG A 4 19.49 35.50 -6.55
N LEU A 5 20.27 35.19 -5.51
CA LEU A 5 20.45 33.81 -5.06
C LEU A 5 19.10 33.32 -4.53
N VAL A 6 18.51 32.35 -5.23
CA VAL A 6 17.29 31.66 -4.81
C VAL A 6 17.71 30.30 -4.26
N PHE A 7 17.43 30.08 -2.98
CA PHE A 7 17.59 28.77 -2.35
C PHE A 7 16.21 28.10 -2.31
N PRO A 8 15.92 27.12 -3.18
CA PRO A 8 14.69 26.36 -3.09
C PRO A 8 14.64 25.68 -1.72
N ARG A 9 13.54 25.88 -1.00
CA ARG A 9 13.28 25.23 0.29
C ARG A 9 12.30 24.10 0.03
N GLU A 10 12.82 22.89 -0.04
CA GLU A 10 12.01 21.69 -0.15
C GLU A 10 11.75 21.11 1.23
N VAL A 11 10.51 20.69 1.47
CA VAL A 11 10.14 20.09 2.75
C VAL A 11 10.54 18.62 2.71
N LEU A 12 11.45 18.23 3.60
CA LEU A 12 11.72 16.84 3.91
C LEU A 12 10.48 16.27 4.60
N LEU A 13 9.84 15.29 3.97
CA LEU A 13 8.58 14.72 4.47
C LEU A 13 8.78 13.37 5.13
N LEU A 14 9.89 12.69 4.82
CA LEU A 14 10.14 11.34 5.27
C LEU A 14 11.57 11.18 5.77
N GLU A 15 11.72 10.57 6.94
CA GLU A 15 12.98 10.02 7.40
C GLU A 15 12.79 8.53 7.69
N VAL A 16 13.50 7.68 6.95
CA VAL A 16 13.54 6.24 7.20
C VAL A 16 14.94 5.80 7.57
N GLU A 17 14.99 4.69 8.27
CA GLU A 17 16.24 4.04 8.59
C GLU A 17 16.27 2.64 8.01
N ARG A 18 17.39 2.31 7.36
CA ARG A 18 17.63 1.02 6.76
C ARG A 18 18.92 0.40 7.25
N TRP A 19 18.81 -0.90 7.53
CA TRP A 19 19.95 -1.76 7.81
C TRP A 19 20.41 -2.41 6.51
N HIS A 20 21.73 -2.47 6.33
CA HIS A 20 22.33 -3.18 5.21
C HIS A 20 21.83 -4.64 5.22
N SER A 21 21.44 -5.17 4.06
CA SER A 21 20.90 -6.52 3.89
C SER A 21 21.82 -7.61 4.44
N GLU A 22 23.11 -7.50 4.11
CA GLU A 22 24.18 -8.35 4.61
C GLU A 22 24.51 -8.07 6.11
N PRO A 23 24.32 -9.05 7.02
CA PRO A 23 24.57 -8.89 8.45
C PRO A 23 26.04 -8.60 8.78
N SER A 24 26.98 -9.08 7.95
CA SER A 24 28.42 -8.84 8.18
C SER A 24 28.82 -7.37 8.02
N CYS A 25 28.06 -6.57 7.25
CA CYS A 25 28.25 -5.13 7.18
C CYS A 25 27.67 -4.44 8.42
N GLY A 26 26.42 -4.77 8.77
CA GLY A 26 25.71 -4.16 9.90
C GLY A 26 25.58 -2.64 9.81
N GLY A 27 25.71 -2.06 8.61
CA GLY A 27 25.61 -0.62 8.38
C GLY A 27 24.17 -0.14 8.55
N ARG A 28 24.00 0.98 9.24
CA ARG A 28 22.71 1.66 9.45
C ARG A 28 22.75 2.99 8.70
N THR A 29 21.82 3.17 7.79
CA THR A 29 21.74 4.38 6.95
C THR A 29 20.42 5.07 7.22
N ARG A 30 20.48 6.36 7.59
CA ARG A 30 19.29 7.21 7.68
C ARG A 30 19.12 7.94 6.36
N ILE A 31 17.92 7.88 5.82
CA ILE A 31 17.57 8.41 4.51
C ILE A 31 16.48 9.44 4.76
N ALA A 32 16.75 10.69 4.39
CA ALA A 32 15.77 11.76 4.41
C ALA A 32 15.33 12.04 2.97
N LEU A 33 14.03 11.98 2.72
CA LEU A 33 13.46 12.15 1.38
C LEU A 33 12.43 13.28 1.40
N THR A 34 12.46 14.09 0.36
CA THR A 34 11.36 14.97 -0.01
C THR A 34 10.18 14.16 -0.57
N LYS A 35 9.06 14.83 -0.85
CA LYS A 35 7.90 14.20 -1.48
C LYS A 35 8.25 13.53 -2.80
N GLU A 36 9.06 14.21 -3.61
CA GLU A 36 9.41 13.77 -4.96
C GLU A 36 10.42 12.63 -4.93
N GLU A 37 11.42 12.72 -4.05
CA GLU A 37 12.40 11.66 -3.86
C GLU A 37 11.78 10.38 -3.31
N ALA A 38 10.79 10.50 -2.41
CA ALA A 38 10.07 9.33 -1.91
C ALA A 38 9.28 8.60 -3.01
N ARG A 39 8.76 9.32 -4.01
CA ARG A 39 8.05 8.72 -5.16
C ARG A 39 8.97 7.93 -6.09
N SER A 40 10.23 8.35 -6.22
CA SER A 40 11.23 7.73 -7.08
C SER A 40 12.21 6.84 -6.31
N TYR A 41 11.93 6.56 -5.04
CA TYR A 41 12.80 5.79 -4.17
C TYR A 41 12.90 4.33 -4.61
N THR A 42 14.12 3.88 -4.88
CA THR A 42 14.42 2.51 -5.38
C THR A 42 15.56 1.82 -4.63
N GLY A 43 16.12 2.49 -3.62
CA GLY A 43 17.27 1.99 -2.90
C GLY A 43 18.07 3.08 -2.20
N TYR A 44 19.15 2.67 -1.59
CA TYR A 44 20.06 3.56 -0.88
C TYR A 44 21.50 3.08 -0.96
N GLU A 45 22.43 4.01 -0.81
CA GLU A 45 23.84 3.69 -0.65
C GLU A 45 24.17 3.50 0.84
N CYS A 46 24.83 2.39 1.17
CA CYS A 46 25.20 2.14 2.56
C CYS A 46 26.32 3.08 3.00
N ALA A 47 26.10 3.84 4.08
CA ALA A 47 27.11 4.76 4.64
C ALA A 47 28.41 4.10 5.15
N ARG A 48 28.45 2.77 5.26
CA ARG A 48 29.62 2.02 5.74
C ARG A 48 30.47 1.41 4.63
N CYS A 49 29.82 0.80 3.64
CA CYS A 49 30.50 0.04 2.59
C CYS A 49 30.30 0.64 1.19
N GLU A 50 29.56 1.75 1.09
CA GLU A 50 29.35 2.53 -0.14
C GLU A 50 28.76 1.68 -1.28
N ARG A 51 28.07 0.58 -0.93
CA ARG A 51 27.37 -0.25 -1.89
C ARG A 51 25.91 0.18 -1.98
N TRP A 52 25.41 0.23 -3.21
CA TRP A 52 23.99 0.36 -3.48
C TRP A 52 23.22 -0.84 -2.94
N GLN A 53 22.09 -0.58 -2.30
CA GLN A 53 21.15 -1.56 -1.78
C GLN A 53 19.78 -1.28 -2.43
N PRO A 54 19.22 -2.24 -3.20
CA PRO A 54 17.87 -2.10 -3.70
C PRO A 54 16.89 -2.13 -2.51
N ASP A 55 15.96 -1.18 -2.47
CA ASP A 55 14.95 -1.05 -1.41
C ASP A 55 13.70 -0.36 -1.95
N ALA A 56 12.58 -0.51 -1.25
CA ALA A 56 11.35 0.22 -1.55
C ALA A 56 10.74 0.74 -0.25
N LEU A 57 10.05 1.87 -0.32
CA LEU A 57 9.27 2.36 0.81
C LEU A 57 8.05 1.46 0.99
N ALA A 58 7.81 1.02 2.22
CA ALA A 58 6.60 0.31 2.60
C ALA A 58 5.55 1.29 3.13
N GLU A 59 4.29 0.85 3.22
CA GLU A 59 3.19 1.66 3.74
C GLU A 59 3.49 2.19 5.17
N ARG A 60 4.20 1.41 5.99
CA ARG A 60 4.63 1.82 7.35
C ARG A 60 5.56 3.04 7.35
N ASP A 61 6.30 3.23 6.27
CA ASP A 61 7.22 4.35 6.14
C ASP A 61 6.44 5.60 5.75
N ILE A 62 5.32 5.47 5.05
CA ILE A 62 4.56 6.59 4.51
C ILE A 62 3.63 7.17 5.60
N PRO A 63 3.77 8.46 5.97
CA PRO A 63 2.84 9.12 6.86
C PRO A 63 1.39 9.03 6.43
N GLU A 64 0.47 8.86 7.38
CA GLU A 64 -0.96 8.66 7.11
C GLU A 64 -1.60 9.84 6.35
N TRP A 65 -1.13 11.06 6.54
CA TRP A 65 -1.64 12.26 5.86
C TRP A 65 -1.17 12.39 4.40
N TRP A 66 -0.35 11.46 3.90
CA TRP A 66 0.20 11.48 2.55
C TRP A 66 -0.68 10.70 1.56
N GLU A 67 -1.86 11.24 1.24
CA GLU A 67 -2.89 10.59 0.40
C GLU A 67 -2.38 10.19 -1.01
N GLU A 68 -1.45 10.94 -1.59
CA GLU A 68 -0.93 10.72 -2.94
C GLU A 68 0.03 9.51 -3.10
N LEU A 69 0.58 8.97 -2.00
CA LEU A 69 1.43 7.75 -2.04
C LEU A 69 0.66 6.48 -1.65
N LYS A 70 -0.56 6.61 -1.10
CA LYS A 70 -1.43 5.48 -0.74
C LYS A 70 -2.06 4.79 -1.95
N VAL A 71 -1.92 5.35 -3.14
CA VAL A 71 -2.35 4.71 -4.38
C VAL A 71 -1.31 3.68 -4.76
N THR A 72 -1.47 2.47 -4.23
CA THR A 72 -1.08 1.19 -4.85
C THR A 72 -0.22 1.35 -6.10
N SER A 73 1.08 1.64 -5.95
CA SER A 73 2.00 1.53 -7.07
C SER A 73 2.16 0.03 -7.33
N LEU A 74 1.40 -0.44 -8.31
CA LEU A 74 1.52 -1.77 -8.89
C LEU A 74 2.86 -1.96 -9.62
N ASP A 75 3.73 -0.94 -9.69
CA ASP A 75 5.04 -1.01 -10.34
C ASP A 75 6.05 -1.90 -9.59
N GLY A 76 5.72 -2.35 -8.38
CA GLY A 76 6.56 -3.22 -7.55
C GLY A 76 6.00 -4.63 -7.30
N VAL A 77 4.83 -4.98 -7.83
CA VAL A 77 4.33 -6.36 -7.67
C VAL A 77 5.11 -7.25 -8.61
N ARG A 78 6.16 -7.88 -8.07
CA ARG A 78 6.80 -9.07 -8.64
C ARG A 78 5.68 -10.00 -9.12
N GLU A 79 5.61 -10.25 -10.42
CA GLU A 79 4.77 -11.29 -11.01
C GLU A 79 5.12 -12.61 -10.32
N LEU A 80 4.35 -12.96 -9.29
CA LEU A 80 4.24 -14.33 -8.85
C LEU A 80 3.50 -15.02 -9.98
N SER A 81 4.28 -15.64 -10.87
CA SER A 81 3.83 -16.63 -11.83
C SER A 81 2.96 -17.65 -11.08
N THR A 82 1.66 -17.42 -11.09
CA THR A 82 0.67 -18.42 -10.70
C THR A 82 0.36 -19.15 -11.98
N ASP A 83 1.28 -20.04 -12.32
CA ASP A 83 1.00 -21.16 -13.20
C ASP A 83 0.03 -22.06 -12.42
N ASP A 84 -1.26 -21.84 -12.61
CA ASP A 84 -2.31 -22.86 -12.55
C ASP A 84 -3.57 -22.23 -13.13
N GLY A 85 -3.93 -22.69 -14.33
CA GLY A 85 -4.99 -22.13 -15.18
C GLY A 85 -6.38 -22.30 -14.60
N VAL A 86 -6.72 -21.48 -13.61
CA VAL A 86 -8.08 -21.32 -13.10
C VAL A 86 -8.54 -19.90 -13.40
N GLU A 87 -9.41 -19.78 -14.41
CA GLU A 87 -10.02 -18.53 -14.86
C GLU A 87 -10.58 -17.74 -13.66
N THR A 88 -9.87 -16.68 -13.27
CA THR A 88 -10.16 -15.81 -12.11
C THR A 88 -11.62 -15.31 -12.08
N GLY A 89 -12.29 -15.27 -13.24
CA GLY A 89 -13.70 -14.93 -13.38
C GLY A 89 -14.67 -15.91 -12.72
N GLU A 90 -14.36 -17.21 -12.70
CA GLU A 90 -15.25 -18.22 -12.09
C GLU A 90 -15.29 -18.09 -10.56
N VAL A 91 -14.13 -17.83 -9.95
CA VAL A 91 -14.02 -17.66 -8.50
C VAL A 91 -14.79 -16.41 -8.04
N VAL A 92 -14.65 -15.31 -8.78
CA VAL A 92 -15.37 -14.05 -8.50
C VAL A 92 -16.88 -14.23 -8.70
N ALA A 93 -17.31 -14.97 -9.73
CA ALA A 93 -18.72 -15.28 -9.93
C ALA A 93 -19.31 -16.07 -8.75
N ARG A 94 -18.62 -17.13 -8.29
CA ARG A 94 -19.05 -17.95 -7.14
C ARG A 94 -19.12 -17.14 -5.85
N LEU A 95 -18.15 -16.27 -5.59
CA LEU A 95 -18.17 -15.38 -4.42
C LEU A 95 -19.32 -14.36 -4.51
N SER A 96 -19.56 -13.79 -5.70
CA SER A 96 -20.66 -12.85 -5.92
C SER A 96 -22.03 -13.49 -5.68
N GLU A 97 -22.22 -14.73 -6.13
CA GLU A 97 -23.46 -15.49 -5.90
C GLU A 97 -23.66 -15.85 -4.42
N ALA A 98 -22.60 -16.24 -3.73
CA ALA A 98 -22.66 -16.53 -2.29
C ALA A 98 -23.07 -15.30 -1.47
N TRP A 99 -22.53 -14.13 -1.81
CA TRP A 99 -22.90 -12.86 -1.17
C TRP A 99 -24.36 -12.45 -1.43
N LYS A 100 -24.84 -12.59 -2.67
CA LYS A 100 -26.25 -12.31 -3.00
C LYS A 100 -27.20 -13.26 -2.26
N SER A 101 -26.80 -14.52 -2.07
CA SER A 101 -27.61 -15.51 -1.34
C SER A 101 -27.74 -15.17 0.15
N LEU A 102 -26.71 -14.62 0.77
CA LEU A 102 -26.77 -14.19 2.18
C LEU A 102 -27.71 -12.99 2.36
N GLY A 103 -27.64 -11.96 1.52
CA GLY A 103 -28.53 -10.79 1.60
C GLY A 103 -30.01 -11.10 1.31
N ALA A 104 -30.29 -12.11 0.48
CA ALA A 104 -31.65 -12.58 0.22
C ALA A 104 -32.27 -13.35 1.40
N ARG A 105 -31.45 -13.95 2.28
CA ARG A 105 -31.94 -14.67 3.48
C ARG A 105 -32.32 -13.69 4.59
N ASP A 106 -31.49 -12.68 4.83
CA ASP A 106 -31.81 -11.59 5.77
C ASP A 106 -33.10 -10.84 5.37
N SER A 107 -33.27 -10.55 4.09
CA SER A 107 -34.47 -9.86 3.58
C SER A 107 -35.77 -10.68 3.71
N LYS A 108 -35.66 -12.01 3.75
CA LYS A 108 -36.80 -12.92 3.88
C LYS A 108 -37.21 -13.09 5.35
N GLU A 109 -36.23 -13.19 6.25
CA GLU A 109 -36.47 -13.28 7.70
C GLU A 109 -37.10 -11.98 8.24
N GLU A 110 -36.66 -10.80 7.78
CA GLU A 110 -37.27 -9.51 8.16
C GLU A 110 -38.71 -9.32 7.66
N ALA A 111 -39.07 -9.95 6.53
CA ALA A 111 -40.42 -9.87 5.97
C ALA A 111 -41.40 -10.76 6.76
N GLU A 112 -40.98 -11.99 7.12
CA GLU A 112 -41.80 -12.92 7.91
C GLU A 112 -42.00 -12.44 9.35
N GLU A 113 -41.03 -11.73 9.94
CA GLU A 113 -41.16 -11.14 11.29
C GLU A 113 -42.15 -9.96 11.31
N LYS A 114 -42.18 -9.13 10.26
CA LYS A 114 -43.15 -8.02 10.13
C LYS A 114 -44.59 -8.50 9.93
N GLU A 115 -44.81 -9.59 9.18
CA GLU A 115 -46.15 -10.17 9.03
C GLU A 115 -46.66 -10.77 10.35
N ARG A 116 -45.77 -11.39 11.14
CA ARG A 116 -46.13 -11.99 12.43
C ARG A 116 -46.42 -10.95 13.53
N ALA A 117 -45.78 -9.78 13.46
CA ALA A 117 -46.02 -8.68 14.38
C ALA A 117 -47.24 -7.80 14.01
N GLY A 118 -47.76 -7.92 12.77
CA GLY A 118 -48.90 -7.15 12.27
C GLY A 118 -50.29 -7.74 12.59
N ASP A 119 -50.36 -8.98 13.08
CA ASP A 119 -51.63 -9.71 13.36
C ASP A 119 -52.02 -9.69 14.86
N SER A 120 -51.58 -8.68 15.61
CA SER A 120 -52.06 -8.43 16.97
C SER A 120 -52.30 -6.94 17.20
N ILE A 121 -53.45 -6.46 16.72
CA ILE A 121 -54.25 -5.36 17.27
C ILE A 121 -55.71 -5.54 16.83
#